data_AF-A0A3B5MHK6-F1
#
_entry.id   AF-A0A3B5MHK6-F1
#
_cell.length_a   1.000
_cell.length_b   1.000
_cell.length_c   1.000
_cell.angle_alpha   90.00
_cell.angle_beta   90.00
_cell.angle_gamma   90.00
#
_symmetry.space_group_name_H-M   'P 1'
#
loop_
_entity.id
_entity.type
_entity.pdbx_description
1 polymer ?
#
loop_
_entity_poly.entity_id
_entity_poly.type
_entity_poly.pdbx_seq_one_letter_code
_entity_poly.pdbx_strand_id
1 'polypeptide(L)'
;EPGLDLVHLVSTAEQRSKTHCEHHRDSVQTTSPDGLTLLGVYVPQCDENGLYVPQQCHGSTGYCWCVDSRGQERAGTRTGPGLPHVDCRTGDPIYR
;
A
#
# COMPACT_ATOMS: atom_id res chain seq x y z
N GLU A 1 43.08 3.40 -13.87
CA GLU A 1 42.72 2.34 -12.90
C GLU A 1 41.37 2.70 -12.30
N PRO A 2 40.32 1.90 -12.53
CA PRO A 2 38.96 2.26 -12.12
C PRO A 2 38.78 2.07 -10.61
N GLY A 3 38.86 3.17 -9.86
CA GLY A 3 38.38 3.24 -8.48
C GLY A 3 36.86 3.17 -8.49
N LEU A 4 36.31 1.99 -8.25
CA LEU A 4 34.88 1.79 -8.07
C LEU A 4 34.42 2.60 -6.86
N ASP A 5 33.78 3.72 -7.15
CA ASP A 5 33.20 4.64 -6.19
C ASP A 5 32.03 3.95 -5.47
N LEU A 6 32.23 3.62 -4.20
CA LEU A 6 31.34 2.82 -3.36
C LEU A 6 29.97 3.50 -3.14
N VAL A 7 29.83 4.79 -3.48
CA VAL A 7 28.52 5.48 -3.44
C VAL A 7 27.66 5.23 -4.68
N HIS A 8 28.23 4.69 -5.76
CA HIS A 8 27.45 4.25 -6.93
C HIS A 8 26.94 2.80 -6.79
N LEU A 9 27.50 2.00 -5.88
CA LEU A 9 27.08 0.61 -5.63
C LEU A 9 25.84 0.49 -4.73
N VAL A 10 25.46 1.55 -4.03
CA VAL A 10 24.16 1.63 -3.33
C VAL A 10 23.01 1.98 -4.30
N SER A 11 23.28 2.11 -5.61
CA SER A 11 22.23 2.33 -6.61
C SER A 11 21.76 1.05 -7.32
N THR A 12 22.51 -0.05 -7.31
CA THR A 12 22.20 -1.24 -8.13
C THR A 12 21.59 -2.43 -7.37
N ALA A 13 21.25 -2.28 -6.09
CA ALA A 13 20.45 -3.27 -5.35
C ALA A 13 18.93 -2.99 -5.37
N GLU A 14 18.51 -1.79 -5.82
CA GLU A 14 17.12 -1.31 -5.71
C GLU A 14 16.56 -0.80 -7.06
N GLN A 15 17.10 -1.23 -8.20
CA GLN A 15 16.50 -0.92 -9.51
C GLN A 15 15.40 -1.91 -9.89
N ARG A 16 14.57 -2.27 -8.90
CA ARG A 16 13.26 -2.82 -9.18
C ARG A 16 12.40 -1.65 -9.62
N SER A 17 11.98 -1.64 -10.88
CA SER A 17 11.02 -0.66 -11.39
C SER A 17 9.86 -0.56 -10.40
N LYS A 18 9.78 0.53 -9.62
CA LYS A 18 8.72 0.71 -8.61
C LYS A 18 7.39 0.46 -9.31
N THR A 19 6.62 -0.48 -8.79
CA THR A 19 5.31 -0.77 -9.34
C THR A 19 4.35 0.39 -9.06
N HIS A 20 3.17 0.34 -9.68
CA HIS A 20 2.13 1.33 -9.44
C HIS A 20 1.75 1.44 -7.95
N CYS A 21 1.69 0.33 -7.22
CA CYS A 21 1.40 0.34 -5.79
C CYS A 21 2.56 0.93 -4.98
N GLU A 22 3.80 0.54 -5.28
CA GLU A 22 4.97 1.03 -4.55
C GLU A 22 5.16 2.53 -4.76
N HIS A 23 4.95 3.02 -5.99
CA HIS A 23 4.97 4.44 -6.29
C HIS A 23 3.86 5.20 -5.55
N HIS A 24 2.65 4.64 -5.48
CA HIS A 24 1.55 5.26 -4.73
C HIS A 24 1.88 5.32 -3.24
N ARG A 25 2.39 4.24 -2.65
CA ARG A 25 2.86 4.20 -1.25
C ARG A 25 3.90 5.29 -0.96
N ASP A 26 4.86 5.47 -1.86
CA ASP A 26 5.95 6.46 -1.73
C ASP A 26 5.46 7.90 -1.96
N SER A 27 4.46 8.08 -2.82
CA SER A 27 3.85 9.39 -3.09
C SER A 27 2.99 9.89 -1.92
N VAL A 28 2.55 8.98 -1.05
CA VAL A 28 1.77 9.31 0.13
C VAL A 28 2.70 9.86 1.20
N GLN A 29 2.58 11.16 1.49
CA GLN A 29 3.35 11.80 2.57
C GLN A 29 2.81 11.32 3.93
N THR A 30 3.45 10.29 4.49
CA THR A 30 3.17 9.83 5.86
C THR A 30 4.01 10.55 6.90
N THR A 31 4.95 11.38 6.47
CA THR A 31 5.93 12.02 7.34
C THR A 31 5.95 13.50 7.02
N SER A 32 5.71 14.32 8.04
CA SER A 32 5.91 15.76 8.00
C SER A 32 7.40 16.07 7.73
N PRO A 33 7.76 17.23 7.15
CA PRO A 33 9.16 17.68 7.07
C PRO A 33 9.91 17.67 8.41
N ASP A 34 9.18 17.66 9.53
CA ASP A 34 9.72 17.56 10.90
C ASP A 34 9.97 16.12 11.38
N GLY A 35 9.75 15.10 10.53
CA GLY A 35 9.91 13.68 10.89
C GLY A 35 8.71 13.08 11.64
N LEU A 36 7.64 13.86 11.86
CA LEU A 36 6.44 13.41 12.53
C LEU A 36 5.55 12.58 11.60
N THR A 37 5.11 11.41 12.05
CA THR A 37 4.20 10.56 11.29
C THR A 37 2.79 11.19 11.26
N LEU A 38 2.29 11.49 10.06
CA LEU A 38 0.96 12.03 9.85
C LEU A 38 -0.09 10.94 10.08
N LEU A 39 -0.64 10.92 11.29
CA LEU A 39 -1.77 10.07 11.64
C LEU A 39 -2.99 10.48 10.81
N GLY A 40 -3.69 9.50 10.24
CA GLY A 40 -4.86 9.74 9.39
C GLY A 40 -4.62 9.61 7.90
N VAL A 41 -3.37 9.50 7.44
CA VAL A 41 -3.08 9.24 6.03
C VAL A 41 -3.25 7.74 5.72
N TYR A 42 -3.94 7.43 4.63
CA TYR A 42 -4.06 6.05 4.14
C TYR A 42 -2.85 5.70 3.27
N VAL A 43 -2.17 4.62 3.63
CA VAL A 43 -1.03 4.08 2.89
C VAL A 43 -1.49 2.80 2.19
N PRO A 44 -1.39 2.71 0.86
CA PRO A 44 -1.75 1.48 0.17
C PRO A 44 -0.81 0.35 0.56
N GLN A 45 -1.37 -0.82 0.90
CA GLN A 45 -0.61 -2.05 1.06
C GLN A 45 -0.34 -2.67 -0.31
N CYS A 46 0.91 -3.08 -0.49
CA CYS A 46 1.39 -3.75 -1.68
C CYS A 46 1.87 -5.15 -1.31
N ASP A 47 1.58 -6.11 -2.17
CA ASP A 47 2.06 -7.49 -2.06
C ASP A 47 3.56 -7.59 -2.38
N GLU A 48 4.15 -8.76 -2.16
CA GLU A 48 5.52 -9.14 -2.54
C GLU A 48 5.83 -8.78 -4.01
N ASN A 49 4.85 -8.93 -4.89
CA ASN A 49 4.95 -8.60 -6.31
C ASN A 49 4.86 -7.10 -6.62
N GLY A 50 4.59 -6.25 -5.61
CA GLY A 50 4.33 -4.83 -5.77
C GLY A 50 2.93 -4.55 -6.34
N LEU A 51 2.03 -5.53 -6.36
CA LEU A 51 0.63 -5.32 -6.73
C LEU A 51 -0.15 -4.81 -5.52
N TYR A 52 -1.26 -4.10 -5.75
CA TYR A 52 -2.14 -3.72 -4.65
C TYR A 52 -2.71 -4.97 -3.99
N VAL A 53 -2.62 -5.02 -2.65
CA VAL A 53 -3.31 -6.07 -1.90
C VAL A 53 -4.81 -5.85 -2.11
N PRO A 54 -5.58 -6.89 -2.50
CA PRO A 54 -6.98 -6.71 -2.83
C PRO A 54 -7.81 -6.24 -1.63
N GLN A 55 -7.34 -6.46 -0.40
CA GLN A 55 -7.90 -5.92 0.84
C GLN A 55 -6.97 -4.83 1.38
N GLN A 56 -7.46 -3.60 1.45
CA GLN A 56 -6.74 -2.46 2.00
C GLN A 56 -7.38 -2.02 3.30
N CYS A 57 -6.57 -1.72 4.31
CA CYS A 57 -7.06 -1.23 5.59
C CYS A 57 -6.42 0.11 5.95
N HIS A 58 -7.25 1.04 6.41
CA HIS A 58 -6.81 2.32 6.96
C HIS A 58 -6.59 2.18 8.46
N GLY A 59 -5.34 1.94 8.86
CA GLY A 59 -5.00 1.72 10.27
C GLY A 59 -5.41 2.83 11.22
N SER A 60 -5.52 4.08 10.74
CA SER A 60 -5.91 5.22 11.59
C SER A 60 -7.42 5.30 11.88
N THR A 61 -8.26 4.80 10.98
CA THR A 61 -9.73 4.84 11.14
C THR A 61 -10.32 3.45 11.41
N GLY A 62 -9.54 2.41 11.15
CA GLY A 62 -9.95 1.01 11.28
C GLY A 62 -10.90 0.53 10.17
N TYR A 63 -11.07 1.30 9.10
CA TYR A 63 -11.86 0.87 7.94
C TYR A 63 -11.03 -0.02 7.03
N CYS A 64 -11.64 -1.06 6.48
CA CYS A 64 -11.06 -1.88 5.43
C CYS A 64 -11.97 -1.87 4.20
N TRP A 65 -11.41 -2.03 3.01
CA TRP A 65 -12.16 -2.11 1.76
C TRP A 65 -11.43 -2.96 0.74
N CYS A 66 -12.14 -3.38 -0.30
CA CYS A 66 -11.49 -4.04 -1.42
C CYS A 66 -11.04 -3.04 -2.46
N VAL A 67 -9.87 -3.30 -3.05
CA VAL A 67 -9.39 -2.57 -4.22
C VAL A 67 -9.19 -3.49 -5.41
N ASP A 68 -9.24 -2.92 -6.61
CA ASP A 68 -8.80 -3.61 -7.83
C ASP A 68 -7.28 -3.49 -8.05
N SER A 69 -6.78 -4.07 -9.16
CA SER A 69 -5.36 -4.09 -9.51
C SER A 69 -4.74 -2.70 -9.72
N ARG A 70 -5.56 -1.65 -9.84
CA ARG A 70 -5.10 -0.25 -9.90
C ARG A 70 -5.10 0.43 -8.54
N GLY A 71 -5.57 -0.24 -7.49
CA GLY A 71 -5.70 0.32 -6.15
C GLY A 71 -6.98 1.14 -5.95
N GLN A 72 -7.95 1.04 -6.86
CA GLN A 72 -9.22 1.76 -6.73
C GLN A 72 -10.18 0.98 -5.82
N GLU A 73 -10.80 1.67 -4.86
CA GLU A 73 -11.83 1.08 -3.99
C GLU A 73 -13.02 0.57 -4.81
N ARG A 74 -13.46 -0.67 -4.52
CA ARG A 74 -14.72 -1.20 -5.02
C ARG A 74 -15.88 -0.73 -4.16
N ALA A 75 -16.86 -0.08 -4.77
CA ALA A 75 -18.05 0.38 -4.07
C ALA A 75 -18.76 -0.76 -3.31
N GLY A 76 -19.22 -0.47 -2.08
CA GLY A 76 -19.93 -1.45 -1.25
C GLY A 76 -19.06 -2.46 -0.51
N THR A 77 -17.72 -2.36 -0.62
CA THR A 77 -16.78 -3.25 0.08
C THR A 77 -16.18 -2.66 1.34
N ARG A 78 -16.44 -1.37 1.62
CA ARG A 78 -15.89 -0.67 2.77
C ARG A 78 -16.58 -1.09 4.06
N THR A 79 -15.84 -1.75 4.95
CA THR A 79 -16.28 -2.22 6.27
C THR A 79 -15.64 -1.37 7.36
N GLY A 80 -16.41 -1.05 8.40
CA GLY A 80 -15.93 -0.29 9.56
C GLY A 80 -15.11 -1.13 10.54
N PRO A 81 -14.47 -0.47 11.53
CA PRO A 81 -13.73 -1.16 12.58
C PRO A 81 -14.64 -2.11 13.37
N GLY A 82 -14.18 -3.35 13.56
CA GLY A 82 -14.92 -4.38 14.30
C GLY A 82 -15.99 -5.12 13.49
N LEU A 83 -16.18 -4.78 12.21
CA LEU A 83 -17.01 -5.57 11.30
C LEU A 83 -16.17 -6.61 10.57
N PRO A 84 -16.76 -7.78 10.23
CA PRO A 84 -16.10 -8.74 9.35
C PRO A 84 -15.81 -8.07 8.00
N HIS A 85 -14.61 -8.25 7.50
CA HIS A 85 -14.25 -7.78 6.17
C HIS A 85 -14.94 -8.61 5.10
N VAL A 86 -15.16 -8.00 3.94
CA VAL A 86 -15.59 -8.74 2.75
C VAL A 86 -14.44 -9.53 2.15
N ASP A 87 -14.72 -10.68 1.53
CA ASP A 87 -13.69 -11.42 0.81
C ASP A 87 -13.43 -10.76 -0.54
N CYS A 88 -12.25 -10.16 -0.69
CA CYS A 88 -11.91 -9.42 -1.90
C CYS A 88 -11.62 -10.31 -3.12
N ARG A 89 -11.46 -11.63 -2.92
CA ARG A 89 -11.28 -12.60 -4.01
C ARG A 89 -12.61 -13.04 -4.61
N THR A 90 -13.64 -13.11 -3.78
CA THR A 90 -14.93 -13.70 -4.16
C THR A 90 -16.04 -12.67 -4.30
N GLY A 91 -15.87 -11.47 -3.72
CA GLY A 91 -16.93 -10.46 -3.70
C GLY A 91 -18.12 -10.84 -2.82
N ASP A 92 -18.02 -11.92 -2.06
CA ASP A 92 -19.04 -12.40 -1.15
C ASP A 92 -18.75 -11.84 0.26
N PRO A 93 -19.74 -11.27 0.96
CA PRO A 93 -19.59 -11.01 2.39
C PRO A 93 -19.36 -12.36 3.09
N ILE A 94 -18.39 -12.44 4.00
CA ILE A 94 -18.08 -13.63 4.83
C ILE A 94 -19.22 -13.88 5.85
N TYR A 95 -20.47 -13.98 5.36
CA TYR A 95 -21.64 -14.28 6.15
C TYR A 95 -22.71 -14.95 5.26
N ARG A 96 -22.50 -16.24 5.00
CA ARG A 96 -23.60 -17.19 4.80
C ARG A 96 -23.88 -17.91 6.10
#